data_AF-A0A9E5K1F7-F1
#
_entry.id   AF-A0A9E5K1F7-F1
#
_cell.length_a   1.000
_cell.length_b   1.000
_cell.length_c   1.000
_cell.angle_alpha   90.00
_cell.angle_beta   90.00
_cell.angle_gamma   90.00
#
_symmetry.space_group_name_H-M   'P 1'
#
loop_
_entity.id
_entity.type
_entity.pdbx_description
1 polymer ?
#
loop_
_entity_poly.entity_id
_entity_poly.type
_entity_poly.pdbx_seq_one_letter_code
_entity_poly.pdbx_strand_id
1 'polypeptide(L)'
;MRRRALIVSMAVIVLGAMALLWSRTSNDGGPATPIYLDETAAAGITHAYDGEFPFFVGGGVATFDCNDDGFPDLYFAGGERPAALYVNESTVGGALRFVAKPSSVTDLTLVTGAYP
;
A
#
# COMPACT_ATOMS: atom_id res chain seq x y z
N MET A 1 -31.51 44.74 36.13
CA MET A 1 -30.24 44.12 35.66
C MET A 1 -30.32 42.60 35.48
N ARG A 2 -30.95 41.82 36.39
CA ARG A 2 -31.06 40.35 36.28
C ARG A 2 -31.74 39.78 35.02
N ARG A 3 -32.77 40.45 34.48
CA ARG A 3 -33.48 40.01 33.25
C ARG A 3 -32.65 40.13 31.97
N ARG A 4 -31.76 41.13 31.87
CA ARG A 4 -30.88 41.32 30.71
C ARG A 4 -29.74 40.30 30.70
N ALA A 5 -29.20 39.96 31.88
CA ALA A 5 -28.20 38.91 32.02
C ALA A 5 -28.75 37.53 31.62
N LEU A 6 -29.98 37.19 32.03
CA LEU A 6 -30.61 35.92 31.66
C LEU A 6 -30.80 35.74 30.15
N ILE A 7 -31.21 36.80 29.45
CA ILE A 7 -31.44 36.77 27.99
C ILE A 7 -30.12 36.58 27.24
N VAL A 8 -29.05 37.24 27.68
CA VAL A 8 -27.71 37.11 27.08
C VAL A 8 -27.15 35.69 27.31
N SER A 9 -27.29 35.12 28.50
CA SER A 9 -26.88 33.75 28.78
C SER A 9 -27.62 32.72 27.92
N MET A 10 -28.93 32.89 27.73
CA MET A 10 -29.74 31.99 26.92
C MET A 10 -29.38 32.09 25.42
N ALA A 11 -29.12 33.29 24.92
CA ALA A 11 -28.68 33.50 23.54
C ALA A 11 -27.32 32.84 23.24
N VAL A 12 -26.36 32.93 24.17
CA VAL A 12 -25.03 32.29 24.04
C VAL A 12 -25.14 30.76 24.05
N ILE A 13 -26.02 30.19 24.88
CA ILE A 13 -26.26 28.75 24.92
C ILE A 13 -26.90 28.26 23.61
N VAL A 14 -27.87 28.99 23.07
CA VAL A 14 -28.53 28.65 21.80
C VAL A 14 -27.55 28.75 20.62
N LEU A 15 -26.72 29.80 20.58
CA LEU A 15 -25.69 29.97 19.55
C LEU A 15 -24.60 28.87 19.64
N GLY A 16 -24.17 28.52 20.84
CA GLY A 16 -23.21 27.42 21.07
C GLY A 16 -23.78 26.06 20.68
N ALA A 17 -25.06 25.80 20.98
CA ALA A 17 -25.75 24.58 20.55
C ALA A 17 -25.88 24.53 19.02
N MET A 18 -26.26 25.64 18.36
CA MET A 18 -26.32 25.72 16.90
C MET A 18 -24.96 25.50 16.23
N ALA A 19 -23.87 26.03 16.78
CA ALA A 19 -22.53 25.79 16.27
C ALA A 19 -22.08 24.32 16.43
N LEU A 20 -22.48 23.66 17.53
CA LEU A 20 -22.29 22.22 17.74
C LEU A 20 -23.12 21.37 16.78
N LEU A 21 -24.32 21.84 16.42
CA LEU A 21 -25.23 21.19 15.46
C LEU A 21 -24.72 21.32 14.01
N TRP A 22 -24.09 22.44 13.65
CA TRP A 22 -23.48 22.64 12.32
C TRP A 22 -22.17 21.85 12.13
N SER A 23 -21.42 21.60 13.19
CA SER A 23 -20.17 20.84 13.11
C SER A 23 -20.37 19.34 12.85
N ARG A 24 -21.62 18.85 12.81
CA ARG A 24 -21.93 17.41 12.62
C ARG A 24 -22.30 17.01 11.19
N THR A 25 -22.28 17.92 10.21
CA THR A 25 -22.81 17.63 8.87
C THR A 25 -21.85 17.98 7.73
N SER A 26 -20.62 17.50 7.79
CA SER A 26 -19.79 17.36 6.59
C SER A 26 -18.84 16.17 6.73
N ASN A 27 -19.42 15.02 7.06
CA ASN A 27 -18.82 13.75 6.67
C ASN A 27 -19.69 13.25 5.53
N ASP A 28 -19.39 13.68 4.30
CA ASP A 28 -19.94 13.06 3.09
C ASP A 28 -19.38 11.64 3.06
N GLY A 29 -19.96 10.75 3.87
CA GLY A 29 -19.49 9.41 4.19
C GLY A 29 -19.61 8.41 3.03
N GLY A 30 -19.52 8.91 1.80
CA GLY A 30 -19.25 8.07 0.65
C GLY A 30 -17.84 7.48 0.77
N PRO A 31 -17.60 6.30 0.18
CA PRO A 31 -16.25 5.77 0.07
C PRO A 31 -15.36 6.81 -0.62
N ALA A 32 -14.18 7.05 -0.07
CA ALA A 32 -13.18 7.87 -0.73
C ALA A 32 -12.94 7.31 -2.14
N THR A 33 -12.95 8.16 -3.15
CA THR A 33 -12.62 7.75 -4.52
C THR A 33 -11.19 7.22 -4.53
N PRO A 34 -10.94 5.97 -4.95
CA PRO A 34 -9.58 5.45 -5.07
C PRO A 34 -8.78 6.30 -6.06
N ILE A 35 -7.56 6.66 -5.68
CA ILE A 35 -6.61 7.34 -6.55
C ILE A 35 -5.57 6.32 -6.95
N TYR A 36 -5.32 6.16 -8.24
CA TYR A 36 -4.22 5.37 -8.76
C TYR A 36 -3.00 6.28 -8.94
N LEU A 37 -1.88 5.88 -8.35
CA LEU A 37 -0.59 6.56 -8.49
C LEU A 37 0.39 5.59 -9.15
N ASP A 38 1.13 6.08 -10.15
CA ASP A 38 2.22 5.30 -10.75
C ASP A 38 3.42 5.29 -9.80
N GLU A 39 3.70 4.12 -9.23
CA GLU A 39 4.81 3.84 -8.32
C GLU A 39 5.90 3.00 -8.99
N THR A 40 5.82 2.72 -10.29
CA THR A 40 6.66 1.72 -10.98
C THR A 40 8.16 2.00 -10.80
N ALA A 41 8.58 3.25 -11.03
CA ALA A 41 9.97 3.66 -10.89
C ALA A 41 10.40 3.76 -9.40
N ALA A 42 9.49 4.17 -8.52
CA ALA A 42 9.78 4.36 -7.10
C ALA A 42 9.90 3.02 -6.34
N ALA A 43 9.13 2.01 -6.76
CA ALA A 43 9.07 0.69 -6.14
C ALA A 43 10.40 -0.07 -6.19
N GLY A 44 11.32 0.27 -7.08
CA GLY A 44 12.68 -0.33 -7.11
C GLY A 44 12.75 -1.74 -7.69
N ILE A 45 11.68 -2.23 -8.33
CA ILE A 45 11.64 -3.56 -8.95
C ILE A 45 12.23 -3.47 -10.37
N THR A 46 13.21 -4.30 -10.69
CA THR A 46 13.77 -4.44 -12.04
C THR A 46 13.98 -5.91 -12.36
N HIS A 47 12.99 -6.52 -13.01
CA HIS A 47 12.99 -7.95 -13.29
C HIS A 47 12.46 -8.24 -14.69
N ALA A 48 12.94 -9.32 -15.30
CA ALA A 48 12.40 -9.83 -16.55
C ALA A 48 12.40 -11.36 -16.51
N TYR A 49 11.25 -11.93 -16.85
CA TYR A 49 11.13 -13.33 -17.19
C TYR A 49 11.47 -13.49 -18.67
N ASP A 50 12.34 -14.44 -18.99
CA ASP A 50 12.83 -14.63 -20.36
C ASP A 50 13.12 -16.10 -20.65
N GLY A 51 13.29 -16.45 -21.91
CA GLY A 51 13.73 -17.76 -22.38
C GLY A 51 13.02 -18.25 -23.63
N GLU A 52 13.59 -19.30 -24.24
CA GLU A 52 13.09 -19.90 -25.47
C GLU A 52 11.78 -20.70 -25.26
N PHE A 53 11.37 -21.51 -26.24
CA PHE A 53 10.14 -22.30 -26.20
C PHE A 53 9.83 -23.03 -24.87
N PRO A 54 10.79 -23.62 -24.12
CA PRO A 54 10.50 -24.26 -22.83
C PRO A 54 9.96 -23.30 -21.76
N PHE A 55 10.22 -22.00 -21.90
CA PHE A 55 9.80 -20.94 -20.99
C PHE A 55 8.57 -20.19 -21.50
N PHE A 56 8.01 -20.57 -22.65
CA PHE A 56 6.89 -19.89 -23.29
C PHE A 56 5.62 -19.81 -22.43
N VAL A 57 5.41 -20.80 -21.54
CA VAL A 57 4.33 -20.81 -20.55
C VAL A 57 4.95 -20.82 -19.15
N GLY A 58 5.03 -19.65 -18.52
CA GLY A 58 5.60 -19.52 -17.19
C GLY A 58 5.58 -18.08 -16.66
N GLY A 59 6.47 -17.79 -15.73
CA GLY A 59 6.55 -16.51 -15.02
C GLY A 59 5.75 -16.54 -13.72
N GLY A 60 5.40 -15.35 -13.24
CA GLY A 60 4.67 -15.19 -11.99
C GLY A 60 5.51 -14.68 -10.83
N VAL A 61 4.81 -14.34 -9.75
CA VAL A 61 5.37 -13.75 -8.54
C VAL A 61 4.70 -14.43 -7.35
N ALA A 62 5.54 -14.88 -6.44
CA ALA A 62 5.19 -15.43 -5.15
C ALA A 62 5.19 -14.32 -4.09
N THR A 63 4.19 -14.27 -3.20
CA THR A 63 4.17 -13.33 -2.08
C THR A 63 4.19 -14.04 -0.74
N PHE A 64 5.12 -13.70 0.14
CA PHE A 64 5.25 -14.25 1.48
C PHE A 64 6.10 -13.32 2.34
N ASP A 65 6.01 -13.44 3.66
CA ASP A 65 6.88 -12.71 4.59
C ASP A 65 8.11 -13.59 4.88
N CYS A 66 9.27 -13.24 4.31
CA CYS A 66 10.47 -14.06 4.41
C CYS A 66 11.33 -13.72 5.63
N ASN A 67 11.10 -12.55 6.23
CA ASN A 67 11.92 -11.97 7.30
C ASN A 67 11.16 -11.74 8.61
N ASP A 68 9.87 -12.11 8.67
CA ASP A 68 8.97 -12.02 9.84
C ASP A 68 8.73 -10.58 10.30
N ASP A 69 8.69 -9.61 9.37
CA ASP A 69 8.45 -8.20 9.67
C ASP A 69 6.98 -7.76 9.47
N GLY A 70 6.13 -8.66 8.99
CA GLY A 70 4.71 -8.42 8.73
C GLY A 70 4.42 -7.77 7.37
N PHE A 71 5.44 -7.53 6.54
CA PHE A 71 5.29 -7.02 5.19
C PHE A 71 5.48 -8.14 4.15
N PRO A 72 4.59 -8.24 3.13
CA PRO A 72 4.77 -9.24 2.09
C PRO A 72 5.94 -8.87 1.17
N ASP A 73 6.88 -9.79 1.05
CA ASP A 73 7.99 -9.80 0.10
C ASP A 73 7.58 -10.43 -1.23
N LEU A 74 8.39 -10.25 -2.26
CA LEU A 74 8.12 -10.74 -3.62
C LEU A 74 9.23 -11.64 -4.13
N TYR A 75 8.88 -12.82 -4.64
CA TYR A 75 9.82 -13.69 -5.36
C TYR A 75 9.36 -13.92 -6.80
N PHE A 76 10.19 -13.51 -7.76
CA PHE A 76 9.88 -13.54 -9.19
C PHE A 76 10.52 -14.74 -9.87
N ALA A 77 9.75 -15.46 -10.69
CA ALA A 77 10.28 -16.44 -11.62
C ALA A 77 11.15 -15.76 -12.70
N GLY A 78 12.29 -16.35 -13.05
CA GLY A 78 13.24 -15.77 -14.02
C GLY A 78 13.27 -16.44 -15.40
N GLY A 79 12.75 -17.66 -15.54
CA GLY A 79 12.92 -18.46 -16.74
C GLY A 79 14.41 -18.78 -16.98
N GLU A 80 14.97 -18.40 -18.12
CA GLU A 80 16.42 -18.51 -18.39
C GLU A 80 17.24 -17.46 -17.62
N ARG A 81 16.61 -16.36 -17.19
CA ARG A 81 17.25 -15.39 -16.30
C ARG A 81 17.17 -15.87 -14.85
N PRO A 82 18.02 -15.33 -13.95
CA PRO A 82 17.89 -15.61 -12.53
C PRO A 82 16.51 -15.17 -12.03
N ALA A 83 15.87 -16.02 -11.23
CA ALA A 83 14.80 -15.62 -10.32
C ALA A 83 15.32 -14.59 -9.31
N ALA A 84 14.42 -13.84 -8.68
CA ALA A 84 14.83 -12.75 -7.80
C ALA A 84 13.89 -12.59 -6.60
N LEU A 85 14.48 -12.55 -5.40
CA LEU A 85 13.81 -12.15 -4.18
C LEU A 85 13.94 -10.64 -3.97
N TYR A 86 12.83 -9.99 -3.65
CA TYR A 86 12.72 -8.59 -3.30
C TYR A 86 12.08 -8.45 -1.92
N VAL A 87 12.81 -7.83 -0.99
CA VAL A 87 12.32 -7.56 0.36
C VAL A 87 11.56 -6.24 0.37
N ASN A 88 10.41 -6.21 1.02
CA ASN A 88 9.58 -5.03 1.16
C ASN A 88 10.11 -4.13 2.28
N GLU A 89 10.62 -2.96 1.92
CA GLU A 89 11.09 -1.92 2.86
C GLU A 89 10.16 -0.70 2.87
N SER A 90 8.89 -0.89 2.51
CA SER A 90 7.91 0.20 2.46
C SER A 90 7.52 0.67 3.86
N THR A 91 7.12 1.94 3.98
CA THR A 91 6.48 2.45 5.20
C THR A 91 4.97 2.49 5.00
N VAL A 92 4.18 2.14 6.03
CA VAL A 92 2.72 2.20 5.97
C VAL A 92 2.25 3.62 5.60
N GLY A 93 1.51 3.74 4.51
CA GLY A 93 1.05 5.03 3.96
C GLY A 93 2.10 5.83 3.20
N GLY A 94 3.32 5.28 3.03
CA GLY A 94 4.37 5.84 2.18
C GLY A 94 4.41 5.22 0.78
N ALA A 95 5.40 5.64 -0.01
CA ALA A 95 5.69 5.04 -1.31
C ALA A 95 6.15 3.58 -1.16
N LEU A 96 5.90 2.78 -2.20
CA LEU A 96 6.39 1.41 -2.26
C LEU A 96 7.91 1.41 -2.42
N ARG A 97 8.57 0.47 -1.74
CA ARG A 97 10.01 0.28 -1.85
C ARG A 97 10.36 -1.19 -1.66
N PHE A 98 10.91 -1.78 -2.70
CA PHE A 98 11.41 -3.15 -2.71
C PHE A 98 12.90 -3.16 -2.99
N VAL A 99 13.63 -3.98 -2.23
CA VAL A 99 15.09 -4.11 -2.35
C VAL A 99 15.43 -5.54 -2.74
N ALA A 100 16.12 -5.69 -3.86
CA ALA A 100 16.61 -7.01 -4.29
C ALA A 100 17.52 -7.61 -3.22
N LYS A 101 17.33 -8.89 -2.92
CA LYS A 101 18.10 -9.66 -1.95
C LYS A 101 18.84 -10.81 -2.64
N PRO A 102 20.05 -10.57 -3.20
CA PRO A 102 20.81 -11.59 -3.90
C PRO A 102 21.19 -12.76 -2.98
N SER A 103 21.03 -13.98 -3.47
CA SER A 103 21.42 -15.21 -2.77
C SER A 103 21.50 -16.39 -3.74
N SER A 104 22.49 -17.26 -3.57
CA SER A 104 22.61 -18.48 -4.38
C SER A 104 21.45 -19.46 -4.22
N VAL A 105 20.62 -19.29 -3.19
CA VAL A 105 19.44 -20.13 -2.93
C VAL A 105 18.20 -19.61 -3.66
N THR A 106 18.12 -18.31 -3.94
CA THR A 106 16.96 -17.65 -4.56
C THR A 106 17.24 -17.21 -6.00
N ASP A 107 18.49 -17.01 -6.37
CA ASP A 107 18.87 -16.51 -7.70
C ASP A 107 18.98 -17.65 -8.71
N LEU A 108 17.96 -18.52 -8.71
CA LEU A 108 17.92 -19.76 -9.47
C LEU A 108 17.56 -19.48 -10.94
N THR A 109 18.26 -20.13 -11.87
CA THR A 109 17.86 -20.19 -13.27
C THR A 109 16.91 -21.36 -13.51
N LEU A 110 16.23 -21.35 -14.65
CA LEU A 110 15.24 -22.37 -15.07
C LEU A 110 13.99 -22.40 -14.18
N VAL A 111 13.73 -21.32 -13.43
CA VAL A 111 12.51 -21.16 -12.64
C VAL A 111 11.39 -20.74 -13.58
N THR A 112 10.58 -21.71 -13.99
CA THR A 112 9.43 -21.49 -14.88
C THR A 112 8.24 -20.88 -14.17
N GLY A 113 8.22 -20.89 -12.83
CA GLY A 113 7.11 -20.32 -12.07
C GLY A 113 7.45 -20.05 -10.62
N ALA A 114 6.81 -19.02 -10.05
CA ALA A 114 6.92 -18.62 -8.67
C ALA A 114 5.51 -18.28 -8.16
N TYR A 115 5.03 -19.08 -7.21
CA TYR A 115 3.68 -19.02 -6.65
C TYR A 115 3.80 -19.45 -5.17
N PRO A 116 3.33 -18.64 -4.21
CA PRO A 116 2.18 -19.04 -3.40
C PRO A 116 0.85 -18.46 -3.85
#